data_AF-A0AAD9QHV2-F1
#
_entry.id   AF-A0AAD9QHV2-F1
#
_cell.length_a   1.000
_cell.length_b   1.000
_cell.length_c   1.000
_cell.angle_alpha   90.00
_cell.angle_beta   90.00
_cell.angle_gamma   90.00
#
_symmetry.space_group_name_H-M   'P 1'
#
loop_
_entity.id
_entity.type
_entity.pdbx_description
1 polymer ?
#
loop_
_entity_poly.entity_id
_entity_poly.type
_entity_poly.pdbx_seq_one_letter_code
_entity_poly.pdbx_strand_id
1 'polypeptide(L)'
;MYFASDYNLSNLGIFAINSLKIDEQTITRVQSTKSLGVVFHQRLVWEELVDSFCKSVSSGLVALKQARQDVPQDTLLTIYNAVIEPFFDYCDVVWGVLNKTPTARFPKLQNRAARIITSKGYDVRSADIKKELRWDDLETMRKKTLRIDMYKVIKNKDLVLSNELIKVQLPS
;
A
#
# COMPACT_ATOMS: atom_id res chain seq x y z
N MET A 1 -20.30 -2.94 -5.32
CA MET A 1 -19.29 -3.94 -5.72
C MET A 1 -19.03 -4.81 -4.50
N TYR A 2 -19.23 -6.13 -4.60
CA TYR A 2 -19.04 -7.06 -3.49
C TYR A 2 -17.69 -7.75 -3.64
N PHE A 3 -16.88 -7.74 -2.58
CA PHE A 3 -15.55 -8.35 -2.56
C PHE A 3 -15.61 -9.59 -1.69
N ALA A 4 -15.44 -10.77 -2.28
CA ALA A 4 -15.26 -12.00 -1.51
C ALA A 4 -14.32 -12.95 -2.26
N SER A 5 -13.42 -13.58 -1.51
CA SER A 5 -12.45 -14.56 -2.03
C SER A 5 -13.17 -15.80 -2.53
N ASP A 6 -12.77 -16.30 -3.71
CA ASP A 6 -13.26 -17.55 -4.28
C ASP A 6 -13.28 -18.72 -3.29
N TYR A 7 -12.25 -18.79 -2.44
CA TYR A 7 -12.08 -19.87 -1.47
C TYR A 7 -13.16 -19.84 -0.37
N ASN A 8 -13.53 -18.65 0.10
CA ASN A 8 -14.59 -18.51 1.10
C ASN A 8 -15.97 -18.70 0.46
N LEU A 9 -16.14 -18.30 -0.80
CA LEU A 9 -17.39 -18.44 -1.54
C LEU A 9 -17.67 -19.88 -1.98
N SER A 10 -16.63 -20.66 -2.29
CA SER A 10 -16.75 -22.10 -2.59
C SER A 10 -17.09 -22.91 -1.35
N ASN A 11 -16.51 -22.57 -0.18
CA ASN A 11 -16.79 -23.27 1.07
C ASN A 11 -18.19 -23.01 1.63
N LEU A 12 -18.82 -21.89 1.26
CA LEU A 12 -20.19 -21.58 1.67
C LEU A 12 -21.26 -22.26 0.80
N GLY A 13 -20.90 -22.96 -0.29
CA GLY A 13 -21.86 -23.62 -1.19
C GLY A 13 -22.78 -22.67 -1.98
N ILE A 14 -22.61 -21.35 -1.82
CA ILE A 14 -23.53 -20.32 -2.36
C ILE A 14 -23.42 -20.19 -3.89
N PHE A 15 -22.32 -20.62 -4.51
CA PHE A 15 -22.00 -20.27 -5.91
C PHE A 15 -21.95 -21.41 -6.92
N ALA A 16 -22.41 -22.62 -6.56
CA ALA A 16 -22.59 -23.65 -7.59
C ALA A 16 -23.82 -23.41 -8.47
N ILE A 17 -24.76 -22.52 -8.10
CA ILE A 17 -26.12 -22.60 -8.67
C ILE A 17 -26.74 -21.28 -9.19
N ASN A 18 -26.44 -20.08 -8.67
CA ASN A 18 -27.19 -18.87 -9.13
C ASN A 18 -26.36 -17.59 -9.27
N SER A 19 -26.73 -16.79 -10.28
CA SER A 19 -26.21 -15.43 -10.46
C SER A 19 -26.76 -14.49 -9.38
N LEU A 20 -25.87 -13.74 -8.73
CA LEU A 20 -26.25 -12.77 -7.70
C LEU A 20 -26.99 -11.60 -8.35
N LYS A 21 -28.23 -11.36 -7.90
CA LYS A 21 -29.04 -10.21 -8.30
C LYS A 21 -29.22 -9.27 -7.13
N ILE A 22 -28.99 -7.98 -7.35
CA ILE A 22 -29.30 -6.90 -6.41
C ILE A 22 -30.11 -5.88 -7.18
N ASP A 23 -31.29 -5.53 -6.67
CA ASP A 23 -32.23 -4.59 -7.30
C ASP A 23 -32.42 -4.88 -8.80
N GLU A 24 -32.69 -6.15 -9.13
CA GLU A 24 -32.89 -6.69 -10.48
C GLU A 24 -31.67 -6.67 -11.43
N GLN A 25 -30.54 -6.08 -11.03
CA GLN A 25 -29.30 -6.13 -11.80
C GLN A 25 -28.48 -7.37 -11.46
N THR A 26 -28.10 -8.11 -12.51
CA THR A 26 -27.24 -9.28 -12.39
C THR A 26 -25.78 -8.84 -12.27
N ILE A 27 -25.14 -9.18 -11.15
CA ILE A 27 -23.74 -8.83 -10.92
C ILE A 27 -22.87 -9.82 -11.69
N THR A 28 -22.16 -9.32 -12.70
CA THR A 28 -21.22 -10.11 -13.48
C THR A 28 -19.92 -10.32 -12.69
N ARG A 29 -19.46 -11.58 -12.66
CA ARG A 29 -18.18 -11.94 -12.04
C ARG A 29 -17.04 -11.56 -12.98
N VAL A 30 -16.11 -10.76 -12.49
CA VAL A 30 -14.90 -10.33 -13.23
C VAL A 30 -13.66 -10.87 -12.54
N GLN A 31 -12.75 -11.47 -13.31
CA GLN A 31 -11.52 -12.08 -12.80
C GLN A 31 -10.53 -11.05 -12.24
N SER A 32 -10.55 -9.83 -12.77
CA SER A 32 -9.84 -8.70 -12.21
C SER A 32 -10.65 -7.42 -12.39
N THR A 33 -10.57 -6.52 -11.43
CA THR A 33 -11.18 -5.20 -11.53
C THR A 33 -10.24 -4.13 -11.02
N LYS A 34 -10.16 -3.00 -11.73
CA LYS A 34 -9.36 -1.85 -11.32
C LYS A 34 -10.24 -0.91 -10.52
N SER A 35 -9.93 -0.72 -9.25
CA SER A 35 -10.58 0.27 -8.39
C SER A 35 -9.53 1.19 -7.79
N LEU A 36 -9.72 2.51 -7.95
CA LEU A 36 -8.81 3.54 -7.44
C LEU A 36 -7.33 3.34 -7.83
N GLY A 37 -7.07 2.76 -9.00
CA GLY A 37 -5.72 2.47 -9.47
C GLY A 37 -5.18 1.09 -9.06
N VAL A 38 -5.85 0.38 -8.15
CA VAL A 38 -5.48 -0.95 -7.69
C VAL A 38 -6.22 -2.02 -8.48
N VAL A 39 -5.48 -3.01 -9.01
CA VAL A 39 -6.06 -4.18 -9.67
C VAL A 39 -6.32 -5.26 -8.64
N PHE A 40 -7.59 -5.52 -8.37
CA PHE A 40 -8.05 -6.58 -7.49
C PHE A 40 -8.29 -7.83 -8.33
N HIS A 41 -7.44 -8.85 -8.15
CA HIS A 41 -7.64 -10.16 -8.76
C HIS A 41 -8.63 -10.98 -7.92
N GLN A 42 -9.46 -11.81 -8.55
CA GLN A 42 -10.49 -12.65 -7.92
C GLN A 42 -9.91 -13.64 -6.89
N ARG A 43 -8.68 -14.08 -7.13
CA ARG A 43 -7.87 -14.90 -6.20
C ARG A 43 -7.08 -14.10 -5.16
N LEU A 44 -7.22 -12.76 -5.14
CA LEU A 44 -6.42 -11.85 -4.31
C LEU A 44 -4.91 -12.15 -4.45
N VAL A 45 -4.45 -12.38 -5.68
CA VAL A 45 -3.03 -12.63 -5.95
C VAL A 45 -2.32 -11.28 -5.93
N TRP A 46 -1.81 -10.95 -4.76
CA TRP A 46 -1.17 -9.66 -4.49
C TRP A 46 0.24 -9.55 -5.07
N GLU A 47 0.83 -10.65 -5.53
CA GLU A 47 2.20 -10.67 -6.05
C GLU A 47 2.36 -9.82 -7.33
N GLU A 48 1.44 -9.94 -8.29
CA GLU A 48 1.46 -9.14 -9.51
C GLU A 48 1.32 -7.64 -9.22
N LEU A 49 0.51 -7.31 -8.23
CA LEU A 49 0.30 -5.94 -7.79
C LEU A 49 1.54 -5.39 -7.07
N VAL A 50 2.13 -6.17 -6.15
CA VAL A 50 3.40 -5.83 -5.50
C VAL A 50 4.51 -5.66 -6.53
N ASP A 51 4.55 -6.50 -7.56
CA ASP A 51 5.50 -6.40 -8.66
C ASP A 51 5.31 -5.13 -9.47
N SER A 52 4.07 -4.82 -9.85
CA SER A 52 3.74 -3.60 -10.59
C SER A 52 4.13 -2.35 -9.80
N PHE A 53 3.86 -2.34 -8.50
CA PHE A 53 4.23 -1.28 -7.58
C PHE A 53 5.76 -1.17 -7.44
N CYS A 54 6.45 -2.30 -7.23
CA CYS A 54 7.90 -2.32 -7.13
C CYS A 54 8.57 -1.78 -8.41
N LYS A 55 7.99 -2.05 -9.59
CA LYS A 55 8.43 -1.50 -10.87
C LYS A 55 8.25 0.02 -10.91
N SER A 56 7.10 0.54 -10.50
CA SER A 56 6.85 1.99 -10.44
C SER A 56 7.83 2.70 -9.51
N VAL A 57 8.02 2.20 -8.29
CA VAL A 57 8.99 2.74 -7.33
C VAL A 57 10.41 2.64 -7.90
N SER A 58 10.79 1.52 -8.49
CA SER A 58 12.11 1.33 -9.09
C SER A 58 12.39 2.30 -10.22
N SER A 59 11.39 2.59 -11.07
CA SER A 59 11.49 3.60 -12.12
C SER A 59 11.71 5.01 -11.53
N GLY A 60 10.95 5.36 -10.50
CA GLY A 60 11.16 6.62 -9.75
C GLY A 60 12.56 6.73 -9.15
N LEU A 61 13.10 5.63 -8.61
CA LEU A 61 14.47 5.60 -8.09
C LEU A 61 15.54 5.77 -9.18
N VAL A 62 15.29 5.28 -10.40
CA VAL A 62 16.21 5.51 -11.53
C VAL A 62 16.20 7.00 -11.90
N ALA A 63 15.03 7.62 -12.00
CA ALA A 63 14.91 9.05 -12.25
C ALA A 63 15.59 9.88 -11.14
N LEU A 64 15.38 9.52 -9.87
CA LEU A 64 16.04 10.16 -8.72
C LEU A 64 17.57 10.03 -8.80
N LYS A 65 18.07 8.86 -9.21
CA LYS A 65 19.51 8.64 -9.40
C LYS A 65 20.09 9.49 -10.53
N GLN A 66 19.35 9.71 -11.60
CA GLN A 66 19.77 10.58 -12.70
C GLN A 66 19.83 12.04 -12.23
N ALA A 67 18.74 12.52 -11.60
CA ALA A 67 18.66 13.88 -11.07
C ALA A 67 19.77 14.20 -10.05
N ARG A 68 20.28 13.18 -9.33
CA ARG A 68 21.36 13.33 -8.34
C ARG A 68 22.60 14.03 -8.88
N GLN A 69 22.88 13.94 -10.18
CA GLN A 69 24.07 14.57 -10.75
C GLN A 69 23.96 16.10 -10.78
N ASP A 70 22.74 16.63 -10.82
CA ASP A 70 22.48 18.03 -11.13
C ASP A 70 21.83 18.81 -9.97
N VAL A 71 21.30 18.12 -8.95
CA VAL A 71 20.58 18.75 -7.84
C VAL A 71 21.19 18.47 -6.46
N PRO A 72 21.09 19.41 -5.50
CA PRO A 72 21.55 19.19 -4.13
C PRO A 72 20.69 18.15 -3.41
N GLN A 73 21.26 17.60 -2.32
CA GLN A 73 20.64 16.54 -1.53
C GLN A 73 19.24 16.89 -1.01
N ASP A 74 19.01 18.12 -0.57
CA ASP A 74 17.72 18.57 -0.04
C ASP A 74 16.62 18.56 -1.12
N THR A 75 16.98 18.90 -2.35
CA THR A 75 16.07 18.82 -3.50
C THR A 75 15.74 17.36 -3.82
N LEU A 76 16.72 16.45 -3.75
CA LEU A 76 16.47 15.01 -3.93
C LEU A 76 15.54 14.46 -2.86
N LEU A 77 15.70 14.88 -1.61
CA LEU A 77 14.81 14.51 -0.53
C LEU A 77 13.38 15.00 -0.80
N THR A 78 13.24 16.23 -1.28
CA THR A 78 11.94 16.80 -1.68
C THR A 78 11.28 16.00 -2.80
N ILE A 79 12.04 15.62 -3.84
CA ILE A 79 11.54 14.79 -4.95
C ILE A 79 11.13 13.40 -4.43
N TYR A 80 11.91 12.80 -3.54
CA TYR A 80 11.56 11.52 -2.92
C TYR A 80 10.24 11.61 -2.15
N ASN A 81 10.08 12.63 -1.29
CA ASN A 81 8.86 12.83 -0.51
C ASN A 81 7.64 13.09 -1.40
N ALA A 82 7.81 13.79 -2.52
CA ALA A 82 6.70 14.11 -3.43
C ALA A 82 6.28 12.92 -4.31
N VAL A 83 7.24 12.13 -4.79
CA VAL A 83 6.99 11.11 -5.82
C VAL A 83 7.00 9.71 -5.26
N ILE A 84 7.88 9.39 -4.32
CA ILE A 84 8.16 8.01 -3.90
C ILE A 84 7.53 7.68 -2.54
N GLU A 85 7.53 8.62 -1.59
CA GLU A 85 6.92 8.43 -0.27
C GLU A 85 5.42 8.08 -0.31
N PRO A 86 4.57 8.70 -1.16
CA PRO A 86 3.14 8.38 -1.21
C PRO A 86 2.84 6.93 -1.58
N PHE A 87 3.73 6.31 -2.36
CA PHE A 87 3.64 4.89 -2.70
C PHE A 87 3.79 4.02 -1.46
N PHE A 88 4.73 4.34 -0.56
CA PHE A 88 4.93 3.61 0.69
C PHE A 88 3.78 3.82 1.68
N ASP A 89 3.28 5.06 1.79
CA ASP A 89 2.14 5.39 2.65
C ASP A 89 0.85 4.68 2.22
N TYR A 90 0.57 4.66 0.91
CA TYR A 90 -0.59 3.93 0.39
C TYR A 90 -0.46 2.42 0.61
N CYS A 91 0.74 1.88 0.37
CA CYS A 91 1.04 0.48 0.61
C CYS A 91 0.84 0.07 2.06
N ASP A 92 1.06 0.95 3.02
CA ASP A 92 0.90 0.65 4.43
C ASP A 92 -0.55 0.27 4.80
N VAL A 93 -1.50 1.07 4.31
CA VAL A 93 -2.94 0.87 4.55
C VAL A 93 -3.45 -0.40 3.86
N VAL A 94 -3.07 -0.61 2.60
CA VAL A 94 -3.60 -1.70 1.78
C VAL A 94 -2.89 -3.03 2.08
N TRP A 95 -1.56 -3.01 2.27
CA TRP A 95 -0.75 -4.22 2.38
C TRP A 95 -0.39 -4.64 3.78
N GLY A 96 -0.87 -3.90 4.78
CA GLY A 96 -0.66 -4.28 6.15
C GLY A 96 -1.16 -5.69 6.49
N VAL A 97 -2.13 -6.20 5.75
CA VAL A 97 -2.76 -7.51 5.98
C VAL A 97 -2.06 -8.64 5.20
N LEU A 98 -1.05 -8.33 4.37
CA LEU A 98 -0.36 -9.33 3.56
C LEU A 98 0.63 -10.21 4.33
N ASN A 99 0.86 -11.40 3.79
CA ASN A 99 1.95 -12.30 4.19
C ASN A 99 3.30 -11.59 4.12
N LYS A 100 4.23 -11.94 5.03
CA LYS A 100 5.54 -11.25 5.20
C LYS A 100 6.46 -11.33 3.97
N THR A 101 6.19 -12.23 3.04
CA THR A 101 7.07 -12.58 1.91
C THR A 101 7.12 -11.50 0.82
N PRO A 102 6.00 -11.04 0.22
CA PRO A 102 6.02 -9.95 -0.76
C PRO A 102 6.48 -8.61 -0.16
N THR A 103 6.13 -8.34 1.10
CA THR A 103 6.42 -7.08 1.80
C THR A 103 7.91 -6.87 2.11
N ALA A 104 8.72 -7.93 2.12
CA ALA A 104 10.16 -7.85 2.36
C ALA A 104 10.93 -7.05 1.29
N ARG A 105 10.29 -6.77 0.14
CA ARG A 105 10.88 -5.96 -0.94
C ARG A 105 10.82 -4.46 -0.64
N PHE A 106 9.81 -3.99 0.10
CA PHE A 106 9.62 -2.57 0.37
C PHE A 106 10.76 -1.95 1.21
N PRO A 107 11.22 -2.58 2.32
CA PRO A 107 12.36 -2.05 3.07
C PRO A 107 13.64 -1.97 2.24
N LYS A 108 13.82 -2.89 1.28
CA LYS A 108 14.98 -2.87 0.37
C LYS A 108 14.93 -1.68 -0.59
N LEU A 109 13.75 -1.34 -1.10
CA LEU A 109 13.53 -0.17 -1.95
C LEU A 109 13.75 1.14 -1.17
N GLN A 110 13.25 1.23 0.06
CA GLN A 110 13.49 2.40 0.92
C GLN A 110 15.00 2.56 1.21
N ASN A 111 15.70 1.48 1.56
CA ASN A 111 17.15 1.52 1.78
C ASN A 111 17.92 1.94 0.51
N ARG A 112 17.48 1.51 -0.68
CA ARG A 112 18.07 1.93 -1.95
C ARG A 112 17.86 3.42 -2.20
N ALA A 113 16.67 3.95 -1.89
CA ALA A 113 16.37 5.37 -1.99
C ALA A 113 17.27 6.21 -1.07
N ALA A 114 17.39 5.79 0.19
CA ALA A 114 18.25 6.45 1.18
C ALA A 114 19.69 6.57 0.67
N ARG A 115 20.25 5.49 0.10
CA ARG A 115 21.59 5.47 -0.49
C ARG A 115 21.75 6.38 -1.70
N ILE A 116 20.71 6.47 -2.55
CA ILE A 116 20.73 7.38 -3.70
C ILE A 116 20.80 8.82 -3.21
N ILE A 117 19.99 9.21 -2.23
CA ILE A 117 19.92 10.58 -1.70
C ILE A 117 21.23 10.95 -0.99
N THR A 118 21.75 10.10 -0.09
CA THR A 118 22.97 10.41 0.68
C THR A 118 24.26 10.12 -0.07
N SER A 119 24.17 9.56 -1.29
CA SER A 119 25.34 9.12 -2.08
C SER A 119 26.29 8.14 -1.38
N LYS A 120 25.80 7.36 -0.40
CA LYS A 120 26.63 6.44 0.40
C LYS A 120 26.76 5.06 -0.26
N GLY A 121 27.98 4.49 -0.19
CA GLY A 121 28.29 3.14 -0.65
C GLY A 121 27.69 2.05 0.24
N TYR A 122 27.83 0.78 -0.16
CA TYR A 122 27.29 -0.38 0.56
C TYR A 122 28.05 -0.74 1.85
N ASP A 123 29.21 -0.12 2.07
CA ASP A 123 30.01 -0.17 3.28
C ASP A 123 29.29 0.43 4.50
N VAL A 124 28.41 1.42 4.28
CA VAL A 124 27.61 2.01 5.34
C VAL A 124 26.34 1.18 5.59
N ARG A 125 26.09 0.86 6.86
CA ARG A 125 24.89 0.13 7.29
C ARG A 125 23.63 0.98 7.06
N SER A 126 22.62 0.37 6.44
CA SER A 126 21.39 1.08 6.03
C SER A 126 20.63 1.73 7.21
N ALA A 127 20.74 1.18 8.42
CA ALA A 127 20.14 1.75 9.62
C ALA A 127 20.72 3.12 9.97
N ASP A 128 22.03 3.31 9.77
CA ASP A 128 22.71 4.58 10.09
C ASP A 128 22.33 5.66 9.08
N ILE A 129 22.18 5.30 7.80
CA ILE A 129 21.71 6.19 6.73
C ILE A 129 20.28 6.66 7.01
N LYS A 130 19.39 5.74 7.42
CA LYS A 130 18.01 6.11 7.78
C LYS A 130 17.97 7.01 9.00
N LYS A 131 18.82 6.77 10.01
CA LYS A 131 18.91 7.63 11.20
C LYS A 131 19.35 9.06 10.85
N GLU A 132 20.31 9.20 9.94
CA GLU A 132 20.75 10.51 9.41
C GLU A 132 19.62 11.24 8.67
N LEU A 133 18.87 10.53 7.83
CA LEU A 133 17.69 11.07 7.13
C LEU A 133 16.47 11.26 8.03
N ARG A 134 16.54 10.82 9.29
CA ARG A 134 15.41 10.74 10.25
C ARG A 134 14.24 9.92 9.72
N TRP A 135 14.52 8.92 8.89
CA TRP A 135 13.52 8.01 8.34
C TRP A 135 13.22 6.88 9.32
N ASP A 136 11.93 6.64 9.52
CA ASP A 136 11.46 5.47 10.24
C ASP A 136 11.51 4.22 9.35
N ASP A 137 11.59 3.06 10.00
CA ASP A 137 11.31 1.79 9.34
C ASP A 137 9.84 1.71 8.92
N LEU A 138 9.55 1.02 7.81
CA LEU A 138 8.18 0.87 7.32
C LEU A 138 7.23 0.28 8.37
N GLU A 139 7.69 -0.64 9.22
CA GLU A 139 6.87 -1.16 10.32
C GLU A 139 6.56 -0.09 11.39
N THR A 140 7.52 0.80 11.64
CA THR A 140 7.34 1.91 12.58
C THR A 140 6.41 2.97 12.00
N MET A 141 6.58 3.31 10.71
CA MET A 141 5.65 4.16 9.96
C MET A 141 4.23 3.61 10.08
N ARG A 142 4.07 2.30 9.85
CA ARG A 142 2.78 1.62 9.99
C ARG A 142 2.12 1.81 11.34
N LYS A 143 2.86 1.54 12.40
CA LYS A 143 2.36 1.70 13.77
C LYS A 143 2.00 3.15 14.07
N LYS A 144 2.69 4.12 13.48
CA LYS A 144 2.36 5.55 13.60
C LYS A 144 1.08 5.89 12.86
N THR A 145 0.94 5.47 11.59
CA THR A 145 -0.28 5.69 10.78
C THR A 145 -1.51 5.11 11.47
N LEU A 146 -1.46 3.84 11.87
CA LEU A 146 -2.57 3.18 12.59
C LEU A 146 -2.95 3.91 13.89
N ARG A 147 -1.98 4.43 14.65
CA ARG A 147 -2.27 5.22 15.86
C ARG A 147 -2.93 6.54 15.53
N ILE A 148 -2.45 7.24 14.50
CA ILE A 148 -3.01 8.51 14.06
C ILE A 148 -4.46 8.30 13.62
N ASP A 149 -4.73 7.27 12.81
CA ASP A 149 -6.08 6.98 12.33
C ASP A 149 -7.00 6.54 13.48
N MET A 150 -6.53 5.68 14.38
CA MET A 150 -7.28 5.31 15.59
C MET A 150 -7.60 6.54 16.45
N TYR A 151 -6.67 7.47 16.61
CA TYR A 151 -6.89 8.72 17.34
C TYR A 151 -7.95 9.60 16.64
N LYS A 152 -7.89 9.74 15.31
CA LYS A 152 -8.89 10.51 14.54
C LYS A 152 -10.29 9.92 14.67
N VAL A 153 -10.40 8.58 14.64
CA VAL A 153 -11.65 7.85 14.86
C VAL A 153 -12.19 8.10 16.27
N ILE A 154 -11.37 7.93 17.32
CA ILE A 154 -11.78 8.17 18.71
C ILE A 154 -12.20 9.62 18.94
N LYS A 155 -11.57 10.57 18.25
CA LYS A 155 -11.87 12.01 18.35
C LYS A 155 -12.94 12.50 17.37
N ASN A 156 -13.60 11.61 16.63
CA ASN A 156 -14.64 11.94 15.64
C ASN A 156 -14.23 13.04 14.65
N LYS A 157 -12.94 13.11 14.27
CA LYS A 157 -12.48 14.10 13.28
C LYS A 157 -12.68 13.64 11.84
N ASP A 158 -12.80 12.34 11.60
CA ASP A 158 -13.07 11.74 10.30
C ASP A 158 -14.48 11.12 10.28
N LEU A 159 -15.50 11.96 10.13
CA LEU A 159 -16.92 11.57 10.17
C LEU A 159 -17.45 10.91 8.88
N VAL A 160 -16.63 10.78 7.82
CA VAL A 160 -17.12 10.29 6.52
C VAL A 160 -17.02 8.77 6.38
N LEU A 161 -15.93 8.13 6.84
CA LEU A 161 -15.75 6.67 6.70
C LEU A 161 -16.25 5.87 7.91
N SER A 162 -16.24 6.47 9.09
CA SER A 162 -16.64 5.81 10.35
C SER A 162 -18.16 5.60 10.45
N ASN A 163 -18.96 6.56 9.99
CA ASN A 163 -20.42 6.50 10.07
C ASN A 163 -21.05 5.48 9.11
N GLU A 164 -20.40 5.18 7.98
CA GLU A 164 -20.86 4.13 7.07
C GLU A 164 -20.49 2.72 7.57
N LEU A 165 -19.29 2.54 8.12
CA LEU A 165 -18.83 1.22 8.60
C LEU A 165 -19.50 0.80 9.93
N ILE A 166 -19.82 1.74 10.82
CA ILE A 166 -20.45 1.41 12.11
C ILE A 166 -21.95 1.07 11.94
N LYS A 167 -22.64 1.66 10.95
CA LYS A 167 -24.06 1.37 10.70
C LYS A 167 -24.31 0.00 10.08
N VAL A 168 -23.31 -0.62 9.44
CA VAL A 168 -23.45 -1.94 8.81
C VAL A 168 -23.38 -3.10 9.84
N GLN A 169 -22.91 -2.84 11.06
CA GLN A 169 -22.61 -3.89 12.03
C GLN A 169 -23.61 -4.06 13.19
N LEU A 170 -24.69 -3.27 13.26
CA LEU A 170 -25.71 -3.43 14.29
C LEU A 170 -26.98 -4.05 13.69
N PRO A 171 -27.20 -5.37 13.81
CA PRO A 171 -28.51 -5.94 13.57
C PRO A 171 -29.47 -5.48 14.67
N SER A 172 -30.60 -4.90 14.26
CA SER A 172 -31.79 -4.69 15.09
C SER A 172 -32.45 -6.00 15.47
#